data_AF-A0A936FVU8-F1
#
_entry.id   AF-A0A936FVU8-F1
#
_cell.length_a   1.000
_cell.length_b   1.000
_cell.length_c   1.000
_cell.angle_alpha   90.00
_cell.angle_beta   90.00
_cell.angle_gamma   90.00
#
_symmetry.space_group_name_H-M   'P 1'
#
loop_
_entity.id
_entity.type
_entity.pdbx_description
1 polymer ?
#
loop_
_entity_poly.entity_id
_entity_poly.type
_entity_poly.pdbx_seq_one_letter_code
_entity_poly.pdbx_strand_id
1 'polypeptide(L)'
;MCPNNGEECTLNANATIDPCNNNGTDDVAADDYFTIQINATVANGGSSNKYEVVIGADPLTGIGGNVLNSERTNYGSPVTVGNTKIFKADVSSTYQLVVRDINNNNCFQLIDIQSVTPCSIAPPKSPCYPVPCVPIGLIKN
;
A
#
# COMPACT_ATOMS: atom_id res chain seq x y z
N MET A 1 -14.35 -20.53 38.66
CA MET A 1 -14.97 -19.26 38.24
C MET A 1 -14.20 -18.81 37.01
N CYS A 2 -14.78 -18.87 35.81
CA CYS A 2 -14.15 -18.34 34.61
C CYS A 2 -14.74 -16.94 34.39
N PRO A 3 -13.95 -15.86 34.50
CA PRO A 3 -14.47 -14.54 34.23
C PRO A 3 -14.52 -14.35 32.70
N ASN A 4 -15.64 -14.69 32.08
CA ASN A 4 -16.00 -14.15 30.78
C ASN A 4 -16.98 -13.01 31.01
N ASN A 5 -16.49 -11.78 30.85
CA ASN A 5 -17.24 -10.67 30.28
C ASN A 5 -16.31 -9.48 29.95
N GLY A 6 -15.09 -9.76 29.47
CA GLY A 6 -14.38 -8.80 28.65
C GLY A 6 -14.95 -8.97 27.25
N GLU A 7 -15.74 -8.02 26.78
CA GLU A 7 -16.22 -8.09 25.41
C GLU A 7 -15.00 -8.14 24.47
N GLU A 8 -14.93 -9.16 23.62
CA GLU A 8 -13.83 -9.35 22.68
C GLU A 8 -13.67 -8.10 21.81
N CYS A 9 -12.43 -7.60 21.68
CA CYS A 9 -12.17 -6.43 20.87
C CYS A 9 -12.44 -6.77 19.40
N THR A 10 -13.41 -6.08 18.80
CA THR A 10 -13.83 -6.31 17.43
C THR A 10 -13.54 -5.05 16.62
N LEU A 11 -12.54 -5.11 15.76
CA LEU A 11 -12.15 -4.03 14.86
C LEU A 11 -12.76 -4.28 13.47
N ASN A 12 -13.41 -3.27 12.91
CA ASN A 12 -13.93 -3.29 11.56
C ASN A 12 -13.38 -2.09 10.77
N ALA A 13 -12.57 -2.38 9.76
CA ALA A 13 -11.90 -1.43 8.90
C ALA A 13 -12.33 -1.62 7.45
N ASN A 14 -12.45 -0.49 6.75
CA ASN A 14 -12.73 -0.40 5.34
C ASN A 14 -11.57 0.33 4.66
N ALA A 15 -11.14 -0.19 3.51
CA ALA A 15 -10.16 0.45 2.65
C ALA A 15 -10.80 0.81 1.31
N THR A 16 -10.55 2.03 0.85
CA THR A 16 -10.90 2.53 -0.47
C THR A 16 -9.62 2.92 -1.19
N ILE A 17 -9.39 2.34 -2.37
CA ILE A 17 -8.22 2.64 -3.21
C ILE A 17 -8.51 3.93 -3.99
N ASP A 18 -7.60 4.89 -3.92
CA ASP A 18 -7.68 6.12 -4.70
C ASP A 18 -7.27 5.87 -6.17
N PRO A 19 -7.68 6.74 -7.12
CA PRO A 19 -7.24 6.65 -8.50
C PRO A 19 -5.71 6.61 -8.62
N CYS A 20 -5.21 5.90 -9.64
CA CYS A 20 -3.78 5.87 -9.94
C CYS A 20 -3.24 7.29 -10.14
N ASN A 21 -2.06 7.52 -9.58
CA ASN A 21 -1.29 8.74 -9.72
C ASN A 21 -0.07 8.47 -10.61
N ASN A 22 0.02 9.20 -11.71
CA ASN A 22 1.07 9.06 -12.72
C ASN A 22 2.41 9.73 -12.32
N ASN A 23 2.49 10.25 -11.09
CA ASN A 23 3.62 11.00 -10.57
C ASN A 23 4.08 12.16 -11.48
N GLY A 24 3.16 12.72 -12.27
CA GLY A 24 3.45 13.79 -13.23
C GLY A 24 4.18 13.33 -14.51
N THR A 25 4.25 12.02 -14.78
CA THR A 25 4.72 11.47 -16.05
C THR A 25 3.55 10.84 -16.79
N ASP A 26 3.49 10.95 -18.12
CA ASP A 26 2.43 10.27 -18.89
C ASP A 26 2.92 8.92 -19.46
N ASP A 27 4.23 8.69 -19.40
CA ASP A 27 4.92 7.65 -20.16
C ASP A 27 5.83 6.76 -19.28
N VAL A 28 5.91 7.00 -17.96
CA VAL A 28 6.77 6.20 -17.05
C VAL A 28 5.93 5.34 -16.11
N ALA A 29 5.34 4.25 -16.60
CA ALA A 29 4.54 3.32 -15.78
C ALA A 29 5.25 2.74 -14.53
N ALA A 30 6.58 2.86 -14.42
CA ALA A 30 7.33 2.38 -13.27
C ALA A 30 7.27 3.32 -12.04
N ASP A 31 6.89 4.59 -12.22
CA ASP A 31 6.77 5.55 -11.12
C ASP A 31 5.31 5.84 -10.70
N ASP A 32 4.36 5.18 -11.36
CA ASP A 32 2.96 5.19 -11.01
C ASP A 32 2.72 4.57 -9.63
N TYR A 33 1.92 5.25 -8.82
CA TYR A 33 1.58 4.84 -7.48
C TYR A 33 0.12 5.12 -7.17
N PHE A 34 -0.38 4.59 -6.05
CA PHE A 34 -1.70 4.90 -5.55
C PHE A 34 -1.68 5.13 -4.04
N THR A 35 -2.72 5.79 -3.55
CA THR A 35 -2.97 5.95 -2.12
C THR A 35 -4.21 5.17 -1.72
N ILE A 36 -4.36 4.93 -0.42
CA ILE A 36 -5.49 4.18 0.12
C ILE A 36 -6.08 4.99 1.27
N GLN A 37 -7.37 5.23 1.20
CA GLN A 37 -8.14 5.79 2.30
C GLN A 37 -8.66 4.66 3.19
N ILE A 38 -8.32 4.72 4.48
CA ILE A 38 -8.70 3.69 5.46
C ILE A 38 -9.53 4.35 6.54
N ASN A 39 -10.68 3.77 6.84
CA ASN A 39 -11.52 4.13 7.99
C ASN A 39 -11.75 2.90 8.85
N ALA A 40 -11.67 3.04 10.16
CA ALA A 40 -11.89 1.94 11.09
C ALA A 40 -12.86 2.32 12.20
N THR A 41 -13.57 1.32 12.71
CA THR A 41 -14.44 1.36 13.87
C THR A 41 -14.07 0.21 14.79
N VAL A 42 -14.34 0.36 16.09
CA VAL A 42 -14.03 -0.68 17.08
C VAL A 42 -15.17 -0.82 18.08
N ALA A 43 -15.45 -2.06 18.47
CA ALA A 43 -16.17 -2.39 19.68
C ALA A 43 -15.16 -2.90 20.71
N ASN A 44 -15.19 -2.36 21.93
CA ASN A 44 -14.30 -2.77 23.03
C ASN A 44 -12.81 -2.58 22.73
N GLY A 45 -12.52 -1.49 22.04
CA GLY A 45 -11.16 -1.06 21.73
C GLY A 45 -10.39 -0.54 22.94
N GLY A 46 -9.12 -0.20 22.69
CA GLY A 46 -8.25 0.39 23.69
C GLY A 46 -8.72 1.75 24.20
N SER A 47 -8.23 2.14 25.38
CA SER A 47 -8.57 3.41 26.02
C SER A 47 -8.19 4.65 25.21
N SER A 48 -7.25 4.54 24.27
CA SER A 48 -6.83 5.63 23.40
C SER A 48 -7.82 5.94 22.27
N ASN A 49 -8.78 5.05 21.97
CA ASN A 49 -9.74 5.18 20.88
C ASN A 49 -9.08 5.52 19.52
N LYS A 50 -7.94 4.88 19.23
CA LYS A 50 -7.14 5.10 18.02
C LYS A 50 -6.70 3.79 17.39
N TYR A 51 -6.55 3.81 16.07
CA TYR A 51 -5.99 2.72 15.29
C TYR A 51 -4.70 3.15 14.58
N GLU A 52 -3.92 2.14 14.22
CA GLU A 52 -2.78 2.25 13.32
C GLU A 52 -2.94 1.33 12.11
N VAL A 53 -2.40 1.78 10.98
CA VAL A 53 -2.32 1.03 9.74
C VAL A 53 -0.87 0.62 9.56
N VAL A 54 -0.64 -0.67 9.39
CA VAL A 54 0.69 -1.26 9.38
C VAL A 54 0.87 -2.12 8.15
N ILE A 55 2.02 -2.02 7.51
CA ILE A 55 2.43 -2.92 6.43
C ILE A 55 3.52 -3.87 6.91
N GLY A 56 3.41 -5.14 6.52
CA GLY A 56 4.39 -6.17 6.91
C GLY A 56 4.36 -6.56 8.39
N ALA A 57 3.23 -6.32 9.06
CA ALA A 57 2.98 -6.94 10.36
C ALA A 57 2.70 -8.44 10.19
N ASP A 58 2.97 -9.22 11.22
CA ASP A 58 2.65 -10.64 11.25
C ASP A 58 1.11 -10.82 11.19
N PRO A 59 0.56 -11.62 10.26
CA PRO A 59 -0.88 -11.72 10.06
C PRO A 59 -1.61 -12.53 11.13
N LEU A 60 -0.90 -13.28 11.97
CA LEU A 60 -1.49 -14.08 13.05
C LEU A 60 -1.52 -13.31 14.37
N THR A 61 -0.54 -12.44 14.59
CA THR A 61 -0.37 -11.72 15.86
C THR A 61 -0.61 -10.23 15.74
N GLY A 62 -0.60 -9.68 14.52
CA GLY A 62 -0.69 -8.25 14.27
C GLY A 62 0.55 -7.48 14.74
N ILE A 63 1.65 -8.14 15.11
CA ILE A 63 2.86 -7.51 15.69
C ILE A 63 3.89 -7.19 14.59
N GLY A 64 4.71 -6.16 14.83
CA GLY A 64 5.79 -5.75 13.95
C GLY A 64 5.30 -4.85 12.81
N GLY A 65 6.04 -4.87 11.70
CA GLY A 65 5.75 -4.07 10.51
C GLY A 65 6.10 -2.59 10.63
N ASN A 66 5.83 -1.84 9.56
CA ASN A 66 6.00 -0.40 9.51
C ASN A 66 4.65 0.31 9.58
N VAL A 67 4.54 1.29 10.46
CA VAL A 67 3.34 2.10 10.64
C VAL A 67 3.25 3.14 9.52
N LEU A 68 2.11 3.19 8.84
CA LEU A 68 1.86 4.11 7.73
C LEU A 68 1.21 5.42 8.16
N ASN A 69 0.51 5.45 9.30
CA ASN A 69 -0.08 6.64 9.90
C ASN A 69 0.62 7.01 11.23
N SER A 70 1.74 7.74 11.14
CA SER A 70 2.60 8.03 12.31
C SER A 70 1.89 8.78 13.45
N GLU A 71 0.96 9.69 13.12
CA GLU A 71 0.17 10.43 14.11
C GLU A 71 -0.97 9.62 14.73
N ARG A 72 -1.15 8.37 14.28
CA ARG A 72 -2.31 7.51 14.55
C ARG A 72 -3.60 8.15 14.02
N THR A 73 -4.71 7.42 14.11
CA THR A 73 -5.99 7.94 13.65
C THR A 73 -7.07 7.57 14.65
N ASN A 74 -7.95 8.52 14.98
CA ASN A 74 -9.11 8.26 15.81
C ASN A 74 -10.09 7.36 15.04
N TYR A 75 -10.72 6.41 15.72
CA TYR A 75 -11.78 5.62 15.09
C TYR A 75 -12.90 6.52 14.54
N GLY A 76 -13.47 6.13 13.41
CA GLY A 76 -14.50 6.87 12.68
C GLY A 76 -13.98 8.02 11.82
N SER A 77 -12.69 8.35 11.89
CA SER A 77 -12.06 9.33 11.00
C SER A 77 -11.22 8.62 9.94
N PRO A 78 -11.36 8.94 8.65
CA PRO A 78 -10.53 8.33 7.62
C PRO A 78 -9.08 8.85 7.66
N VAL A 79 -8.14 8.01 7.25
CA VAL A 79 -6.73 8.37 7.01
C VAL A 79 -6.29 7.91 5.63
N THR A 80 -5.53 8.76 4.94
CA THR A 80 -4.88 8.39 3.67
C THR A 80 -3.47 7.87 3.96
N VAL A 81 -3.16 6.68 3.46
CA VAL A 81 -1.83 6.06 3.52
C VAL A 81 -1.28 5.90 2.11
N GLY A 82 0.05 5.81 1.99
CA GLY A 82 0.72 5.61 0.71
C GLY A 82 1.34 6.86 0.08
N ASN A 83 1.27 8.02 0.75
CA ASN A 83 1.85 9.28 0.25
C ASN A 83 3.36 9.21 -0.02
N THR A 84 4.04 8.22 0.56
CA THR A 84 5.45 7.90 0.33
C THR A 84 5.68 7.01 -0.90
N LYS A 85 4.65 6.80 -1.74
CA LYS A 85 4.68 6.00 -2.99
C LYS A 85 5.05 4.53 -2.78
N ILE A 86 4.72 3.99 -1.61
CA ILE A 86 4.99 2.59 -1.28
C ILE A 86 4.10 1.61 -2.05
N PHE A 87 2.93 2.06 -2.51
CA PHE A 87 1.97 1.24 -3.27
C PHE A 87 2.11 1.53 -4.76
N LYS A 88 2.61 0.54 -5.50
CA LYS A 88 2.89 0.63 -6.93
C LYS A 88 1.67 0.23 -7.75
N ALA A 89 1.35 1.02 -8.76
CA ALA A 89 0.33 0.66 -9.73
C ALA A 89 1.00 -0.07 -10.91
N ASP A 90 1.24 -1.37 -10.79
CA ASP A 90 2.02 -2.17 -11.76
C ASP A 90 1.34 -3.47 -12.23
N VAL A 91 0.02 -3.61 -12.01
CA VAL A 91 -0.80 -4.83 -12.23
C VAL A 91 -0.34 -6.12 -11.53
N SER A 92 0.73 -6.10 -10.75
CA SER A 92 1.34 -7.30 -10.18
C SER A 92 1.53 -7.27 -8.66
N SER A 93 1.79 -6.08 -8.12
CA SER A 93 2.04 -5.85 -6.70
C SER A 93 0.73 -5.89 -5.94
N THR A 94 0.66 -6.76 -4.94
CA THR A 94 -0.43 -6.85 -3.98
C THR A 94 0.12 -6.52 -2.59
N TYR A 95 -0.73 -6.01 -1.72
CA TYR A 95 -0.32 -5.57 -0.38
C TYR A 95 -1.27 -6.13 0.66
N GLN A 96 -0.72 -6.55 1.79
CA GLN A 96 -1.50 -6.88 2.97
C GLN A 96 -1.26 -5.83 4.04
N LEU A 97 -2.34 -5.19 4.47
CA LEU A 97 -2.34 -4.21 5.54
C LEU A 97 -2.95 -4.80 6.78
N VAL A 98 -2.40 -4.42 7.93
CA VAL A 98 -2.94 -4.71 9.24
C VAL A 98 -3.46 -3.41 9.83
N VAL A 99 -4.77 -3.36 10.08
CA VAL A 99 -5.38 -2.26 10.84
C VAL A 99 -5.57 -2.76 12.26
N ARG A 100 -4.84 -2.19 13.22
CA ARG A 100 -4.83 -2.66 14.61
C ARG A 100 -5.10 -1.54 15.60
N ASP A 101 -5.65 -1.91 16.74
CA ASP A 101 -5.80 -1.01 17.89
C ASP A 101 -4.43 -0.65 18.48
N ILE A 102 -4.24 0.61 18.88
CA ILE A 102 -2.97 1.10 19.41
C ILE A 102 -2.59 0.52 20.78
N ASN A 103 -3.59 0.18 21.62
CA ASN A 103 -3.37 -0.35 22.95
C ASN A 103 -3.40 -1.87 22.98
N ASN A 104 -4.07 -2.49 22.01
CA ASN A 104 -4.19 -3.93 21.89
C ASN A 104 -3.85 -4.40 20.47
N ASN A 105 -2.58 -4.71 20.23
CA ASN A 105 -2.11 -5.16 18.92
C ASN A 105 -2.73 -6.50 18.46
N ASN A 106 -3.31 -7.29 19.37
CA ASN A 106 -4.04 -8.51 19.01
C ASN A 106 -5.47 -8.21 18.50
N CYS A 107 -5.95 -6.98 18.67
CA CYS A 107 -7.19 -6.51 18.08
C CYS A 107 -6.90 -5.86 16.73
N PHE A 108 -6.98 -6.65 15.68
CA PHE A 108 -6.66 -6.21 14.34
C PHE A 108 -7.53 -6.87 13.27
N GLN A 109 -7.53 -6.25 12.10
CA GLN A 109 -8.10 -6.80 10.88
C GLN A 109 -7.06 -6.74 9.76
N LEU A 110 -7.04 -7.79 8.94
CA LEU A 110 -6.26 -7.84 7.71
C LEU A 110 -7.08 -7.25 6.55
N ILE A 111 -6.42 -6.47 5.72
CA ILE A 111 -6.97 -5.94 4.48
C ILE A 111 -6.02 -6.31 3.35
N ASP A 112 -6.53 -7.11 2.41
CA ASP A 112 -5.81 -7.46 1.20
C ASP A 112 -6.14 -6.46 0.09
N ILE A 113 -5.09 -5.83 -0.43
CA ILE A 113 -5.14 -4.84 -1.50
C ILE A 113 -4.69 -5.51 -2.79
N GLN A 114 -5.59 -5.54 -3.76
CA GLN A 114 -5.32 -6.08 -5.09
C GLN A 114 -4.44 -5.13 -5.90
N SER A 115 -3.83 -5.65 -6.95
CA SER A 115 -3.00 -4.84 -7.82
C SER A 115 -3.82 -3.78 -8.57
N VAL A 116 -3.19 -2.64 -8.82
CA VAL A 116 -3.78 -1.51 -9.55
C VAL A 116 -3.07 -1.37 -10.90
N THR A 117 -3.83 -1.04 -11.94
CA THR A 117 -3.25 -0.83 -13.27
C THR A 117 -2.54 0.52 -13.32
N PRO A 118 -1.31 0.60 -13.89
CA PRO A 118 -0.65 1.87 -14.14
C PRO A 118 -1.53 2.78 -14.99
N CYS A 119 -1.42 4.08 -14.75
CA CYS A 119 -2.15 5.13 -15.48
C CYS A 119 -1.27 5.82 -16.52
N SER A 120 0.05 5.70 -16.41
CA SER A 120 0.99 6.05 -17.45
C SER A 120 1.01 4.98 -18.54
N ILE A 121 1.08 5.43 -19.80
CA ILE A 121 1.19 4.56 -20.95
C ILE A 121 2.66 4.45 -21.29
N ALA A 122 3.30 3.36 -20.83
CA ALA A 122 4.69 3.12 -21.17
C ALA A 122 4.87 3.17 -22.70
N PRO A 123 5.80 3.99 -23.23
CA PRO A 123 6.07 4.01 -24.64
C PRO A 123 6.57 2.61 -25.02
N PRO A 124 6.20 2.10 -26.21
CA PRO A 124 6.69 0.82 -26.65
C PRO A 124 8.22 0.81 -26.51
N LYS A 125 8.77 -0.17 -25.79
CA LYS A 125 10.24 -0.33 -25.67
C LYS A 125 10.80 -0.37 -27.08
N SER A 126 11.38 0.74 -27.53
CA SER A 126 11.96 0.84 -28.87
C SER A 126 13.15 -0.12 -28.94
N PRO A 127 13.18 -1.09 -29.87
CA PRO A 127 14.27 -2.05 -29.99
C PRO A 127 15.54 -1.45 -30.64
N CYS A 128 15.77 -0.15 -30.52
CA CYS A 128 16.86 0.53 -31.22
C CYS A 128 18.03 0.81 -30.28
N TYR A 129 18.98 -0.14 -30.32
CA TYR A 129 20.42 0.15 -30.33
C TYR A 129 20.73 1.42 -31.16
N PRO A 130 21.86 2.10 -30.87
CA PRO A 130 22.76 2.49 -31.93
C PRO A 130 23.87 1.44 -32.02
N VAL A 131 23.79 0.55 -33.01
CA VAL A 131 25.00 -0.10 -33.52
C VAL A 131 25.73 1.02 -34.29
N PRO A 132 26.99 1.34 -34.00
CA PRO A 132 27.74 2.23 -34.86
C PRO A 132 27.82 1.57 -36.24
N CYS A 133 27.25 2.21 -37.26
CA CYS A 133 27.50 1.83 -38.64
C CYS A 133 28.99 2.08 -38.91
N VAL A 134 29.83 1.06 -38.77
CA VAL A 134 31.19 1.10 -39.31
C VAL A 134 31.06 1.08 -40.83
N PRO A 135 31.54 2.11 -41.56
CA PRO A 135 31.60 2.05 -43.00
C PRO A 135 32.53 0.90 -43.40
N ILE A 136 32.04 -0.02 -44.24
CA ILE A 136 32.89 -0.97 -44.95
C ILE A 136 33.92 -0.14 -45.73
N GLY A 137 35.16 -0.17 -45.27
CA GLY A 137 36.28 0.45 -45.97
C GLY A 137 36.34 -0.08 -47.39
N LEU A 138 36.25 0.85 -48.34
CA LEU A 138 36.52 0.64 -49.75
C LEU A 138 37.83 -0.14 -49.91
N ILE A 139 37.71 -1.33 -50.50
CA ILE A 139 38.84 -2.05 -51.09
C ILE A 139 39.39 -1.14 -52.20
N LYS A 140 40.61 -0.61 -52.04
CA LYS A 140 41.37 -0.03 -53.16
C LYS A 140 42.24 -1.13 -53.75
N ASN A 141 42.13 -1.26 -55.07
CA ASN A 141 42.88 -2.14 -55.97
C ASN A 141 44.37 -2.24 -55.67
#